data_AF-A0A167G955-F1
#
_entry.id   AF-A0A167G955-F1
#
_cell.length_a   1.000
_cell.length_b   1.000
_cell.length_c   1.000
_cell.angle_alpha   90.00
_cell.angle_beta   90.00
_cell.angle_gamma   90.00
#
_symmetry.space_group_name_H-M   'P 1'
#
loop_
_entity.id
_entity.type
_entity.pdbx_description
1 polymer ?
#
loop_
_entity_poly.entity_id
_entity_poly.type
_entity_poly.pdbx_seq_one_letter_code
_entity_poly.pdbx_strand_id
1 'polypeptide(L)' 'MQNALQHHQFGQSSTVVCSGLLFAVVHLPGGLAYTVLASLLGIGCAYGYQKTNNILVPIYIHFVFNLMHFCFFTYPFLA' A
#
# COMPACT_ATOMS: atom_id res chain seq x y z
N MET A 1 -12.22 25.84 -17.37
CA MET A 1 -12.71 24.59 -16.74
C MET A 1 -11.56 23.61 -16.41
N GLN A 2 -10.43 24.07 -15.86
CA GLN A 2 -9.28 23.21 -15.49
C GLN A 2 -9.06 23.12 -13.96
N ASN A 3 -9.56 24.09 -13.19
CA ASN A 3 -9.29 24.20 -11.75
C ASN A 3 -10.09 23.24 -10.87
N ALA A 4 -11.27 22.78 -11.30
CA ALA A 4 -12.11 21.85 -10.51
C ALA A 4 -11.57 20.41 -10.50
N LEU A 5 -10.89 19.99 -11.57
CA LEU A 5 -10.27 18.66 -11.66
C LEU A 5 -8.98 18.56 -10.82
N GLN A 6 -8.24 19.68 -10.71
CA GLN A 6 -6.99 19.74 -9.94
C GLN A 6 -7.24 19.54 -8.44
N HIS A 7 -8.28 20.15 -7.86
CA HIS A 7 -8.59 19.97 -6.44
C HIS A 7 -8.98 18.53 -6.06
N HIS A 8 -9.69 17.84 -6.96
CA HIS A 8 -10.06 16.44 -6.77
C HIS A 8 -8.85 15.51 -6.87
N GLN A 9 -7.95 15.75 -7.84
CA GLN A 9 -6.75 14.94 -8.04
C GLN A 9 -5.68 15.17 -6.97
N PHE A 10 -5.51 16.41 -6.47
CA PHE A 10 -4.55 16.69 -5.39
C PHE A 10 -4.96 16.08 -4.06
N GLY A 11 -6.25 16.14 -3.70
CA GLY A 11 -6.77 15.42 -2.52
C GLY A 11 -6.68 13.90 -2.66
N GLN A 12 -6.75 13.41 -3.89
CA GLN A 12 -6.63 11.99 -4.21
C GLN A 12 -5.20 11.49 -4.04
N SER A 13 -4.19 12.21 -4.54
CA SER A 13 -2.78 11.83 -4.37
C SER A 13 -2.34 11.92 -2.90
N SER A 14 -2.78 12.94 -2.16
CA SER A 14 -2.45 13.06 -0.74
C SER A 14 -3.05 11.91 0.09
N THR A 15 -4.28 11.47 -0.22
CA THR A 15 -4.92 10.33 0.45
C THR A 15 -4.15 9.03 0.24
N VAL A 16 -3.65 8.79 -0.99
CA VAL A 16 -2.83 7.61 -1.30
C VAL A 16 -1.51 7.63 -0.53
N VAL A 17 -0.83 8.77 -0.51
CA VAL A 17 0.45 8.93 0.22
C VAL A 17 0.23 8.78 1.73
N CYS A 18 -0.78 9.45 2.31
CA CYS A 18 -1.10 9.33 3.72
C CYS A 18 -1.45 7.89 4.13
N SER A 19 -2.26 7.20 3.33
CA SER A 19 -2.61 5.80 3.59
C SER A 19 -1.38 4.89 3.57
N GLY A 20 -0.50 5.06 2.58
CA GLY A 20 0.77 4.33 2.50
C GLY A 20 1.71 4.60 3.67
N LEU A 21 1.84 5.86 4.10
CA LEU A 21 2.68 6.24 5.24
C LEU A 21 2.14 5.67 6.56
N LEU A 22 0.83 5.80 6.82
CA LEU A 22 0.22 5.23 8.02
C LEU A 22 0.38 3.71 8.06
N PHE A 23 0.22 3.05 6.91
CA PHE A 23 0.46 1.62 6.78
C PHE A 23 1.93 1.28 7.11
N ALA A 24 2.89 2.02 6.55
CA ALA A 24 4.31 1.81 6.83
C ALA A 24 4.67 1.95 8.32
N VAL A 25 4.15 2.99 9.00
CA VAL A 25 4.45 3.27 10.41
C VAL A 25 4.13 2.09 11.32
N VAL A 26 3.01 1.40 11.08
CA VAL A 26 2.62 0.20 11.85
C VAL A 26 3.61 -0.97 11.66
N HIS A 27 4.35 -0.99 10.55
CA HIS A 27 5.28 -2.06 10.20
C HIS A 27 6.74 -1.75 10.61
N LEU A 28 7.01 -0.62 11.27
CA LEU A 28 8.31 -0.28 11.85
C LEU A 28 8.94 -1.38 12.72
N PRO A 29 8.19 -2.10 13.58
CA PRO A 29 8.75 -3.18 14.39
C PRO A 29 9.32 -4.35 13.57
N GLY A 30 8.90 -4.53 12.30
CA GLY A 30 9.43 -5.55 11.40
C GLY A 30 10.75 -5.17 10.72
N GLY A 31 11.32 -4.01 11.04
CA GLY A 31 12.58 -3.50 10.49
C GLY A 31 12.40 -2.56 9.31
N LEU A 32 13.47 -1.81 9.00
CA LEU A 32 13.43 -0.74 7.99
C LEU A 32 13.13 -1.25 6.59
N ALA A 33 13.73 -2.38 6.18
CA ALA A 33 13.47 -2.98 4.87
C ALA A 33 11.99 -3.37 4.71
N TYR A 34 11.42 -4.00 5.74
CA TYR A 34 10.01 -4.38 5.76
C TYR A 34 9.08 -3.16 5.77
N THR A 35 9.44 -2.11 6.51
CA THR A 35 8.71 -0.84 6.54
C THR A 35 8.64 -0.19 5.16
N VAL A 36 9.76 -0.14 4.43
CA VAL A 36 9.81 0.44 3.08
C VAL A 36 8.93 -0.36 2.12
N LEU A 37 9.02 -1.69 2.16
CA LEU A 37 8.17 -2.57 1.34
C LEU A 37 6.69 -2.44 1.69
N ALA A 38 6.36 -2.37 2.99
CA ALA A 38 4.99 -2.12 3.47
C ALA A 38 4.46 -0.77 2.97
N SER A 39 5.28 0.28 2.94
CA SER A 39 4.87 1.59 2.40
C SER A 39 4.50 1.50 0.92
N LEU A 40 5.31 0.80 0.11
CA LEU A 40 5.03 0.60 -1.31
C LEU A 40 3.75 -0.21 -1.52
N LEU A 41 3.54 -1.26 -0.73
CA LEU A 41 2.32 -2.06 -0.76
C LEU A 41 1.08 -1.23 -0.39
N GLY A 42 1.17 -0.43 0.69
CA GLY A 42 0.10 0.45 1.14
C GLY A 42 -0.30 1.50 0.09
N ILE A 43 0.70 2.11 -0.57
CA ILE A 43 0.47 3.02 -1.71
C ILE A 43 -0.21 2.27 -2.87
N GLY A 44 0.26 1.07 -3.20
CA GLY A 44 -0.31 0.24 -4.27
C GLY A 44 -1.78 -0.13 -4.00
N CYS A 45 -2.11 -0.51 -2.77
CA CYS A 45 -3.49 -0.78 -2.35
C CYS A 45 -4.38 0.46 -2.46
N ALA A 46 -3.93 1.60 -1.92
CA ALA A 46 -4.69 2.85 -1.95
C ALA A 46 -4.90 3.36 -3.39
N TYR A 47 -3.88 3.26 -4.25
CA TYR A 47 -3.98 3.60 -5.67
C TYR A 47 -4.93 2.65 -6.42
N GLY A 48 -4.82 1.35 -6.18
CA GLY A 48 -5.69 0.34 -6.79
C GLY A 48 -7.17 0.56 -6.44
N TYR A 49 -7.47 0.86 -5.18
CA TYR A 49 -8.82 1.23 -4.75
C TYR A 49 -9.29 2.52 -5.41
N GLN A 50 -8.46 3.57 -5.41
CA GLN A 50 -8.80 4.85 -6.00
C GLN A 50 -9.14 4.76 -7.50
N LYS A 51 -8.40 3.94 -8.25
CA LYS A 51 -8.64 3.76 -9.69
C LYS A 51 -9.89 2.94 -9.99
N THR A 52 -10.23 1.99 -9.14
CA THR A 52 -11.26 0.97 -9.45
C THR A 52 -12.54 1.15 -8.64
N ASN A 53 -12.50 1.94 -7.56
CA ASN A 53 -13.53 2.04 -6.53
C ASN A 53 -14.00 0.66 -6.02
N ASN A 54 -13.12 -0.35 -6.08
CA ASN A 54 -13.44 -1.73 -5.73
C ASN A 54 -12.46 -2.22 -4.67
N ILE A 55 -12.99 -2.61 -3.51
CA ILE A 55 -12.21 -3.13 -2.38
C ILE A 55 -11.54 -4.47 -2.68
N LEU A 56 -12.02 -5.23 -3.66
CA LEU A 56 -11.41 -6.51 -4.03
C LEU A 56 -10.01 -6.31 -4.60
N VAL A 57 -9.75 -5.19 -5.27
CA VAL A 57 -8.43 -4.88 -5.86
C VAL A 57 -7.33 -4.77 -4.81
N PRO A 58 -7.43 -3.92 -3.76
CA PRO A 58 -6.43 -3.90 -2.69
C PRO A 58 -6.37 -5.22 -1.92
N ILE A 59 -7.48 -5.96 -1.77
CA ILE A 59 -7.47 -7.30 -1.16
C ILE A 59 -6.59 -8.25 -1.97
N TYR A 60 -6.75 -8.30 -3.30
CA TYR A 60 -5.91 -9.13 -4.18
C TYR A 60 -4.45 -8.69 -4.16
N ILE A 61 -4.17 -7.38 -4.25
CA ILE A 61 -2.80 -6.86 -4.19
C ILE A 61 -2.13 -7.30 -2.89
N HIS A 62 -2.79 -7.08 -1.75
CA HIS A 62 -2.26 -7.46 -0.45
C HIS A 62 -2.10 -8.97 -0.33
N PHE A 63 -3.11 -9.75 -0.72
CA PHE A 63 -3.07 -11.21 -0.65
C PHE A 63 -1.95 -11.80 -1.51
N VAL A 64 -1.83 -11.37 -2.76
CA VAL A 64 -0.81 -11.89 -3.70
C VAL A 64 0.59 -11.51 -3.22
N PHE A 65 0.78 -10.30 -2.67
CA PHE A 65 2.06 -9.91 -2.07
C PHE A 65 2.42 -10.80 -0.88
N ASN A 66 1.47 -11.04 0.03
CA ASN A 66 1.68 -11.95 1.17
C ASN A 66 1.92 -13.38 0.72
N LEU A 67 1.22 -13.86 -0.31
CA LEU A 67 1.41 -15.19 -0.87
C LEU A 67 2.82 -15.33 -1.48
N MET A 68 3.27 -14.32 -2.23
CA MET A 68 4.65 -14.29 -2.74
C MET A 68 5.66 -14.29 -1.60
N HIS A 69 5.42 -13.51 -0.55
CA HIS A 69 6.24 -13.55 0.66
C HIS A 69 6.28 -14.93 1.29
N PHE A 70 5.12 -15.54 1.51
CA PHE A 70 5.02 -16.86 2.09
C PHE A 70 5.71 -17.95 1.24
N CYS A 71 5.53 -17.93 -0.08
CA CYS A 71 6.04 -18.96 -0.98
C CYS A 71 7.52 -18.79 -1.36
N PHE A 72 7.98 -17.56 -1.61
CA PHE A 72 9.32 -17.28 -2.12
C PHE A 72 10.27 -16.72 -1.07
N PHE A 73 9.75 -15.95 -0.12
CA PHE A 73 10.52 -15.41 0.99
C PHE A 73 10.26 -16.27 2.23
N THR A 74 10.66 -17.55 2.15
CA THR A 74 10.66 -18.52 3.26
C THR A 74 11.04 -17.81 4.57
N TYR A 75 10.11 -17.73 5.53
CA TYR A 75 10.37 -17.19 6.86
C TYR A 75 11.55 -17.93 7.51
N PRO A 76 12.67 -17.27 7.84
CA PRO A 76 13.51 -17.67 8.95
C PRO A 76 13.33 -16.59 10.03
N PHE A 77 12.14 -16.54 10.63
CA PHE A 77 12.01 -15.87 11.92
C PHE A 77 11.80 -16.94 12.99
N LEU A 78 12.74 -17.88 13.03
CA LEU A 78 13.11 -18.61 14.22
C LEU A 78 14.55 -18.21 14.53
N ALA A 79 14.70 -17.17 15.34
CA ALA A 79 15.84 -16.94 16.21
C ALA A 79 15.30 -16.27 17.48
#